data_AF-A0A246SVS6-F1
#
_entry.id   AF-A0A246SVS6-F1
#
_cell.length_a   1.000
_cell.length_b   1.000
_cell.length_c   1.000
_cell.angle_alpha   90.00
_cell.angle_beta   90.00
_cell.angle_gamma   90.00
#
_symmetry.space_group_name_H-M   'P 1'
#
loop_
_entity.id
_entity.type
_entity.pdbx_description
1 polymer ?
#
loop_
_entity_poly.entity_id
_entity_poly.type
_entity_poly.pdbx_seq_one_letter_code
_entity_poly.pdbx_strand_id
1 'polypeptide(L)' 'MSGATTDSAIEESSKAQPLDQKTSDDETLPREERERLWRVENAEAIAEQNEYVAKHGLPFAKYRQF' A
#
# COMPACT_ATOMS: atom_id res chain seq x y z
N MET A 1 -19.72 2.26 -42.17
CA MET A 1 -19.66 3.60 -41.54
C MET A 1 -20.05 3.38 -40.08
N SER A 2 -19.13 3.15 -39.15
CA SER A 2 -18.09 4.02 -38.57
C SER A 2 -18.54 4.56 -37.20
N GLY A 3 -17.71 4.31 -36.17
CA GLY A 3 -17.79 4.85 -34.80
C GLY A 3 -17.71 3.74 -33.73
N ALA A 4 -16.55 3.10 -33.51
CA ALA A 4 -15.51 3.46 -32.54
C ALA A 4 -16.06 3.61 -31.09
N THR A 5 -15.91 2.57 -30.24
CA THR A 5 -14.78 2.36 -29.30
C THR A 5 -14.81 3.35 -28.13
N THR A 6 -15.24 2.86 -26.95
CA THR A 6 -14.50 2.81 -25.67
C THR A 6 -15.50 2.66 -24.52
N ASP A 7 -15.72 1.45 -24.02
CA ASP A 7 -16.04 1.23 -22.60
C ASP A 7 -15.89 -0.25 -22.22
N SER A 8 -14.67 -0.76 -22.31
CA SER A 8 -14.33 -2.09 -21.76
C SER A 8 -12.96 -2.10 -21.10
N ALA A 9 -12.50 -0.93 -20.69
CA ALA A 9 -11.24 -0.76 -19.99
C ALA A 9 -11.51 0.10 -18.76
N ILE A 10 -12.04 -0.53 -17.71
CA ILE A 10 -11.88 -0.23 -16.28
C ILE A 10 -12.78 -1.26 -15.60
N GLU A 11 -12.28 -2.46 -15.34
CA GLU A 11 -12.60 -3.27 -14.14
C GLU A 11 -11.53 -4.36 -13.98
N GLU A 12 -10.27 -4.03 -14.27
CA GLU A 12 -9.13 -4.93 -14.04
C GLU A 12 -8.19 -4.35 -12.97
N SER A 13 -8.75 -3.71 -11.94
CA SER A 13 -7.96 -3.22 -10.80
C SER A 13 -8.72 -3.28 -9.47
N SER A 14 -9.39 -4.40 -9.21
CA SER A 14 -9.79 -4.77 -7.85
C SER A 14 -9.68 -6.28 -7.65
N LYS A 15 -8.58 -6.85 -8.14
CA LYS A 15 -8.05 -8.02 -7.46
C LYS A 15 -7.28 -7.46 -6.28
N ALA A 16 -7.92 -7.49 -5.10
CA ALA A 16 -7.20 -7.35 -3.84
C ALA A 16 -5.98 -8.27 -3.95
N GLN A 17 -4.82 -7.65 -4.16
CA GLN A 17 -3.59 -8.40 -4.23
C GLN A 17 -3.44 -9.03 -2.85
N PRO A 18 -3.13 -10.33 -2.75
CA PRO A 18 -2.76 -10.92 -1.47
C PRO A 18 -1.43 -10.28 -1.04
N LEU A 19 -1.51 -9.11 -0.42
CA LEU A 19 -0.43 -8.47 0.33
C LEU A 19 -0.28 -9.28 1.61
N ASP A 20 0.35 -10.44 1.48
CA ASP A 20 0.95 -11.25 2.55
C ASP A 20 1.33 -12.61 1.93
N GLN A 21 2.04 -12.61 0.79
CA GLN A 21 2.90 -13.75 0.50
C GLN A 21 4.08 -13.65 1.45
N LYS A 22 3.86 -14.09 2.70
CA LYS A 22 4.90 -14.31 3.69
C LYS A 22 5.77 -15.42 3.13
N THR A 23 6.83 -15.04 2.42
CA THR A 23 7.80 -15.99 1.87
C THR A 23 8.35 -16.78 3.06
N SER A 24 8.43 -18.10 2.94
CA SER A 24 8.91 -19.00 3.99
C SER A 24 10.30 -18.63 4.54
N ASP A 25 11.02 -17.75 3.85
CA ASP A 25 12.40 -17.36 4.15
C ASP A 25 12.49 -16.27 5.22
N ASP A 26 11.42 -15.50 5.48
CA ASP A 26 11.44 -14.34 6.39
C ASP A 26 11.74 -14.71 7.86
N GLU A 27 11.28 -15.87 8.33
CA GLU A 27 11.53 -16.35 9.69
C GLU A 27 12.98 -16.85 9.89
N THR A 28 13.73 -17.04 8.81
CA THR A 28 15.13 -17.51 8.84
C THR A 28 16.14 -16.38 8.73
N LEU A 29 15.70 -15.18 8.34
CA LEU A 29 16.56 -14.02 8.18
C LEU A 29 16.87 -13.35 9.54
N PRO A 30 18.10 -12.85 9.75
CA PRO A 30 18.39 -11.99 10.88
C PRO A 30 17.43 -10.79 10.92
N ARG A 31 17.04 -10.38 12.14
CA ARG A 31 16.10 -9.26 12.35
C ARG A 31 16.45 -8.01 11.54
N GLU A 32 17.74 -7.67 11.46
CA GLU A 32 18.22 -6.49 10.74
C GLU A 32 17.89 -6.56 9.24
N GLU A 33 18.03 -7.74 8.63
CA GLU A 33 17.78 -7.92 7.20
C GLU A 33 16.28 -7.89 6.91
N ARG A 34 15.48 -8.54 7.77
CA ARG A 34 14.02 -8.46 7.69
C ARG A 34 13.53 -7.02 7.83
N GLU A 35 14.07 -6.25 8.76
CA GLU A 35 13.71 -4.83 8.90
C GLU A 35 14.10 -3.99 7.69
N ARG A 36 15.22 -4.31 7.02
CA ARG A 36 15.61 -3.65 5.77
C ARG A 36 14.65 -3.97 4.64
N LEU A 37 14.35 -5.25 4.43
CA LEU A 37 13.40 -5.70 3.39
C LEU A 37 12.02 -5.10 3.63
N TRP A 38 11.52 -5.15 4.86
CA TRP A 38 10.22 -4.57 5.21
C TRP A 38 10.14 -3.08 4.88
N ARG A 39 11.18 -2.29 5.20
CA ARG A 39 11.21 -0.85 4.85
C ARG A 39 11.18 -0.60 3.36
N VAL A 40 11.85 -1.44 2.57
CA VAL A 40 11.87 -1.31 1.10
C VAL A 40 10.49 -1.65 0.54
N GLU A 41 9.91 -2.76 0.97
CA GLU A 41 8.60 -3.23 0.53
C GLU A 41 7.48 -2.26 0.91
N ASN A 42 7.57 -1.63 2.08
CA ASN A 42 6.53 -0.73 2.59
C ASN A 42 6.79 0.74 2.23
N ALA A 43 7.89 1.07 1.54
CA ALA A 43 8.28 2.46 1.28
C ALA A 43 7.20 3.24 0.51
N GLU A 44 6.62 2.63 -0.53
CA GLU A 44 5.57 3.25 -1.34
C GLU A 44 4.28 3.45 -0.55
N ALA A 45 3.82 2.41 0.15
CA ALA A 45 2.61 2.47 0.98
C ALA A 45 2.73 3.52 2.10
N ILE A 46 3.90 3.62 2.73
CA ILE A 46 4.19 4.65 3.73
C ILE A 46 4.16 6.05 3.08
N ALA A 47 4.75 6.21 1.88
CA ALA A 47 4.75 7.49 1.17
C ALA A 47 3.33 7.95 0.82
N GLU A 48 2.50 7.05 0.29
CA GLU A 48 1.10 7.32 -0.03
C GLU A 48 0.30 7.69 1.23
N GLN A 49 0.45 6.91 2.31
CA GLN A 49 -0.22 7.19 3.57
C GLN A 49 0.20 8.55 4.15
N ASN A 50 1.49 8.89 4.08
CA ASN A 50 2.00 10.19 4.50
C ASN A 50 1.41 11.34 3.68
N GLU A 51 1.30 11.18 2.36
CA GLU A 51 0.66 12.17 1.49
C GLU A 51 -0.83 12.35 1.84
N TYR A 52 -1.55 11.25 2.10
CA TYR A 52 -2.93 11.31 2.56
C TYR A 52 -3.06 12.09 3.87
N VAL A 53 -2.21 11.80 4.86
CA VAL A 53 -2.20 12.52 6.14
C VAL A 53 -1.84 13.99 5.93
N ALA A 54 -0.94 14.33 5.01
CA ALA A 54 -0.62 15.72 4.69
C ALA A 54 -1.81 16.48 4.09
N LYS A 55 -2.61 15.82 3.25
CA LYS A 55 -3.80 16.40 2.61
C LYS A 55 -5.01 16.50 3.55
N HIS A 56 -5.22 15.51 4.41
CA HIS A 56 -6.46 15.34 5.17
C HIS A 56 -6.31 15.52 6.69
N GLY A 57 -5.07 15.52 7.20
CA GLY A 57 -4.77 15.50 8.62
C GLY A 57 -5.02 14.15 9.28
N LEU A 58 -4.67 14.02 10.56
CA LEU A 58 -4.89 12.81 11.32
C LEU A 58 -6.31 12.78 11.94
N PRO A 59 -7.12 11.74 11.69
CA PRO A 59 -8.47 11.62 12.25
C PRO A 59 -8.48 11.29 13.76
N PHE A 60 -7.32 11.26 14.40
CA PHE A 60 -7.15 10.96 15.82
C PHE A 60 -7.10 12.20 16.72
N ALA A 61 -7.26 13.41 16.16
CA ALA A 61 -7.31 14.65 16.94
C ALA A 61 -8.33 14.57 18.11
N LYS A 62 -9.45 13.89 17.91
CA LYS A 62 -10.50 13.66 18.93
C LYS A 62 -10.06 12.78 20.12
N TYR A 63 -8.96 12.04 19.99
CA TYR A 63 -8.43 11.15 21.03
C TYR A 63 -7.15 11.67 21.67
N ARG A 64 -6.61 12.80 21.20
CA ARG A 64 -5.42 13.40 21.79
C ARG A 64 -5.79 13.98 23.17
N GLN A 65 -5.38 13.29 24.23
CA GLN A 65 -5.43 13.83 25.59
C GLN A 65 -4.19 14.73 25.79
N PHE A 66 -4.41 15.93 26.34
CA PHE A 66 -3.37 16.91 26.65
C PHE A 66 -2.68 16.57 27.95
#